data_AF-A0A6I3FS61-F1
#
_entry.id   AF-A0A6I3FS61-F1
#
_cell.length_a   1.000
_cell.length_b   1.000
_cell.length_c   1.000
_cell.angle_alpha   90.00
_cell.angle_beta   90.00
_cell.angle_gamma   90.00
#
_symmetry.space_group_name_H-M   'P 1'
#
loop_
_entity.id
_entity.type
_entity.pdbx_description
1 polymer ?
#
loop_
_entity_poly.entity_id
_entity_poly.type
_entity_poly.pdbx_seq_one_letter_code
_entity_poly.pdbx_strand_id
1 'polypeptide(L)' 'IDWDDLGIAIPAFLTIILMPFTYNISVGIGAGFVTYVVIRFIQGRKSEIHPLLFLVSGLFMVYFLASPINAWLG' A
#
# COMPACT_ATOMS: atom_id res chain seq x y z
N ILE A 1 2.13 -10.57 13.13
CA ILE A 1 0.98 -10.21 12.28
C ILE A 1 -0.22 -10.83 12.94
N ASP A 2 -1.19 -10.02 13.33
CA ASP A 2 -2.49 -10.54 13.72
C ASP A 2 -3.23 -10.91 12.42
N TRP A 3 -3.46 -12.21 12.23
CA TRP A 3 -4.04 -12.75 10.99
C TRP A 3 -5.56 -12.72 11.00
N ASP A 4 -6.20 -12.49 12.15
CA ASP A 4 -7.65 -12.33 12.27
C ASP A 4 -8.09 -10.91 11.89
N ASP A 5 -7.21 -9.91 12.05
CA ASP A 5 -7.42 -8.55 11.54
C ASP A 5 -7.03 -8.46 10.05
N LEU A 6 -8.04 -8.51 9.17
CA LEU A 6 -7.86 -8.33 7.73
C LEU A 6 -7.18 -7.00 7.36
N GLY A 7 -7.29 -5.97 8.21
CA GLY A 7 -6.58 -4.70 8.06
C GLY A 7 -5.06 -4.80 8.24
N ILE A 8 -4.55 -5.91 8.75
CA ILE A 8 -3.12 -6.21 8.89
C ILE A 8 -2.72 -7.39 8.00
N ALA A 9 -3.55 -8.44 7.98
CA ALA A 9 -3.30 -9.66 7.23
C ALA A 9 -3.11 -9.40 5.73
N ILE A 10 -4.04 -8.66 5.11
CA ILE A 10 -4.02 -8.40 3.67
C ILE A 10 -2.81 -7.54 3.27
N PRO A 11 -2.54 -6.38 3.92
CA PRO A 11 -1.36 -5.58 3.59
C PRO A 11 -0.05 -6.34 3.78
N ALA A 12 0.08 -7.11 4.87
CA ALA A 12 1.30 -7.87 5.15
C ALA A 12 1.52 -8.98 4.10
N PHE A 13 0.45 -9.70 3.74
CA PHE A 13 0.49 -10.71 2.68
C PHE A 13 0.93 -10.11 1.34
N LEU A 14 0.30 -9.00 0.93
CA LEU A 14 0.65 -8.30 -0.32
C LEU A 14 2.10 -7.81 -0.30
N THR A 15 2.56 -7.27 0.82
CA THR A 15 3.95 -6.84 0.99
C THR A 15 4.93 -7.99 0.73
N ILE A 16 4.69 -9.15 1.35
CA ILE A 16 5.57 -10.31 1.26
C ILE A 16 5.59 -10.90 -0.15
N ILE A 17 4.43 -10.95 -0.81
CA ILE A 17 4.29 -11.57 -2.14
C ILE A 17 4.76 -10.63 -3.25
N LEU A 18 4.41 -9.35 -3.21
CA LEU A 18 4.74 -8.46 -4.31
C LEU A 18 6.25 -8.25 -4.47
N MET A 19 7.05 -8.34 -3.41
CA MET A 19 8.51 -8.24 -3.54
C MET A 19 9.14 -9.27 -4.50
N PRO A 20 8.98 -10.59 -4.30
CA PRO A 20 9.53 -11.59 -5.21
C PRO A 20 8.84 -11.59 -6.57
N PHE A 21 7.52 -11.37 -6.64
CA PHE A 21 6.81 -11.40 -7.92
C PHE A 21 7.11 -10.21 -8.83
N THR A 22 7.45 -9.07 -8.25
CA THR A 22 7.83 -7.87 -9.02
C THR A 22 9.34 -7.68 -9.11
N TYR A 23 10.12 -8.55 -8.46
CA TYR A 23 11.58 -8.41 -8.28
C TYR A 23 11.99 -7.03 -7.74
N ASN A 24 11.08 -6.36 -7.02
CA ASN A 24 11.24 -4.98 -6.60
C ASN A 24 10.71 -4.78 -5.17
N ILE A 25 11.65 -4.57 -4.24
CA ILE A 25 11.35 -4.34 -2.83
C ILE A 25 10.45 -3.11 -2.65
N SER A 26 10.75 -2.03 -3.37
CA SER A 26 10.01 -0.77 -3.27
C SER A 26 8.55 -0.93 -3.69
N VAL A 27 8.28 -1.74 -4.72
CA VAL A 27 6.89 -2.04 -5.15
C VAL A 27 6.16 -2.84 -4.07
N GLY A 28 6.81 -3.86 -3.48
CA GLY A 28 6.21 -4.65 -2.41
C GLY A 28 5.90 -3.83 -1.16
N ILE A 29 6.86 -3.04 -0.67
CA ILE A 29 6.64 -2.15 0.49
C ILE A 29 5.56 -1.10 0.17
N GLY A 30 5.64 -0.47 -1.01
CA GLY A 30 4.71 0.57 -1.41
C GLY A 30 3.27 0.10 -1.50
N ALA A 31 3.04 -1.04 -2.16
CA ALA A 31 1.72 -1.63 -2.27
C ALA A 31 1.18 -2.08 -0.90
N GLY A 32 2.06 -2.58 -0.03
CA GLY A 32 1.73 -2.89 1.37
C GLY A 32 1.21 -1.69 2.15
N PHE A 33 1.96 -0.59 2.14
CA PHE A 33 1.59 0.65 2.84
C PHE A 33 0.28 1.25 2.30
N VAL A 34 0.15 1.34 0.97
CA VAL A 34 -1.09 1.84 0.34
C VAL A 34 -2.27 0.97 0.75
N THR A 35 -2.14 -0.35 0.69
CA THR A 35 -3.23 -1.27 1.05
C THR A 35 -3.62 -1.16 2.52
N TYR A 36 -2.63 -1.03 3.43
CA TYR A 36 -2.90 -0.81 4.86
C TYR A 36 -3.70 0.47 5.09
N VAL A 37 -3.25 1.58 4.51
CA VAL A 37 -3.93 2.87 4.66
C VAL A 37 -5.33 2.82 4.08
N VAL A 38 -5.51 2.25 2.89
CA VAL A 38 -6.83 2.11 2.25
C VAL A 38 -7.79 1.28 3.09
N ILE A 39 -7.38 0.10 3.58
CA ILE A 39 -8.26 -0.77 4.38
C ILE A 39 -8.63 -0.10 5.70
N ARG A 40 -7.64 0.46 6.42
CA ARG A 40 -7.88 1.17 7.69
C ARG A 40 -8.76 2.39 7.50
N PHE A 41 -8.63 3.09 6.37
CA PHE A 41 -9.48 4.22 6.02
C PHE A 41 -10.93 3.78 5.78
N ILE A 42 -11.15 2.69 5.03
CA ILE A 42 -12.49 2.13 4.76
C ILE A 42 -13.14 1.60 6.05
N GLN A 43 -12.36 1.01 6.95
CA GLN A 43 -12.83 0.54 8.27
C GLN A 43 -13.15 1.70 9.25
N GLY A 44 -12.87 2.96 8.87
CA GLY A 44 -13.03 4.12 9.75
C GLY A 44 -11.97 4.24 10.86
N ARG A 45 -10.98 3.32 10.89
CA ARG A 45 -9.90 3.25 11.89
C ARG A 45 -8.71 4.15 11.54
N LYS A 46 -8.98 5.34 11.01
CA LYS A 46 -7.95 6.29 10.54
C LYS A 46 -7.01 6.80 11.64
N SER A 47 -7.46 6.79 12.90
CA SER A 47 -6.65 7.20 14.07
C SER A 47 -5.51 6.22 14.40
N GLU A 48 -5.57 4.99 13.89
CA GLU A 48 -4.53 3.97 14.09
C GLU A 48 -3.39 4.07 13.07
N ILE A 49 -3.53 4.98 12.09
CA ILE A 49 -2.55 5.17 11.03
C ILE A 49 -1.64 6.33 11.44
N HIS A 50 -0.33 6.06 11.51
CA HIS A 50 0.64 7.10 11.79
C HIS A 50 0.64 8.15 10.66
N PRO A 51 0.68 9.47 10.94
CA PRO A 51 0.64 10.52 9.90
C PRO A 51 1.73 10.37 8.83
N LEU A 52 2.91 9.90 9.22
CA LEU A 52 4.00 9.61 8.28
C LEU A 52 3.61 8.52 7.26
N LEU A 53 2.85 7.51 7.69
CA LEU A 53 2.41 6.42 6.81
C LEU A 53 1.38 6.92 5.79
N PHE A 54 0.52 7.89 6.17
CA PHE A 54 -0.35 8.58 5.21
C PHE A 54 0.46 9.30 4.13
N LEU A 55 1.50 10.04 4.52
CA LEU A 55 2.36 10.76 3.58
C LEU A 55 3.10 9.80 2.64
N VAL A 56 3.73 8.76 3.19
CA VAL A 56 4.49 7.76 2.40
C VAL A 56 3.56 6.99 1.47
N SER A 57 2.37 6.58 1.94
CA SER A 57 1.38 5.89 1.10
C SER A 57 0.86 6.81 0.00
N GLY A 58 0.66 8.09 0.27
CA GLY A 58 0.30 9.08 -0.75
C GLY A 58 1.37 9.20 -1.84
N LEU A 59 2.65 9.22 -1.46
CA LEU A 59 3.75 9.26 -2.41
C LEU A 59 3.81 7.99 -3.28
N PHE A 60 3.62 6.81 -2.69
CA PHE A 60 3.54 5.55 -3.44
C PHE A 60 2.32 5.51 -4.36
N MET A 61 1.19 6.09 -3.96
CA MET A 61 0.02 6.23 -4.82
C MET A 61 0.35 7.04 -6.08
N VAL A 62 1.06 8.17 -5.93
CA VAL A 62 1.54 8.98 -7.07
C VAL A 62 2.50 8.17 -7.94
N TYR A 63 3.45 7.46 -7.34
CA TYR A 63 4.38 6.59 -8.06
C TYR A 63 3.66 5.53 -8.91
N PHE A 64 2.67 4.83 -8.35
CA PHE A 64 1.93 3.79 -9.07
C PHE A 64 0.99 4.36 -10.13
N LEU A 65 0.41 5.55 -9.91
CA LEU A 65 -0.47 6.20 -10.87
C LEU A 65 0.27 6.92 -11.99
N ALA A 66 1.51 7.38 -11.77
CA ALA A 66 2.31 8.04 -12.79
C ALA A 66 2.55 7.14 -14.02
N SER A 67 2.77 5.83 -13.81
CA SER A 67 2.98 4.87 -14.89
C SER A 67 1.77 4.74 -15.84
N PRO A 68 0.54 4.42 -15.37
CA PRO A 68 -0.62 4.39 -16.24
C PRO A 68 -0.94 5.78 -16.79
N ILE A 69 -0.88 6.86 -15.99
CA ILE A 69 -1.20 8.21 -16.47
C ILE A 69 -0.36 8.57 -17.72
N ASN A 70 0.94 8.30 -17.68
CA ASN A 70 1.81 8.54 -18.85
C ASN A 70 1.47 7.63 -20.04
N ALA A 71 1.02 6.40 -19.81
CA ALA A 71 0.60 5.49 -20.88
C ALA A 71 -0.74 5.91 -21.53
N TRP A 72 -1.60 6.64 -20.82
CA TRP A 72 -2.88 7.14 -21.35
C TRP A 72 -2.75 8.53 -22.00
N LEU A 73 -1.77 9.33 -21.58
CA LEU A 73 -1.51 10.68 -22.11
C LEU A 73 -0.49 10.71 -23.26
N GLY A 74 0.08 9.56 -23.62
CA GLY A 74 1.02 9.37 -24.73
C GLY A 74 0.33 8.83 -25.98
#